data_AF-V5HGX1-F1
#
_entry.id   AF-V5HGX1-F1
#
_cell.length_a   1.000
_cell.length_b   1.000
_cell.length_c   1.000
_cell.angle_alpha   90.00
_cell.angle_beta   90.00
_cell.angle_gamma   90.00
#
_symmetry.space_group_name_H-M   'P 1'
#
loop_
_entity.id
_entity.type
_entity.pdbx_description
1 polymer ?
#
loop_
_entity_poly.entity_id
_entity_poly.type
_entity_poly.pdbx_seq_one_letter_code
_entity_poly.pdbx_strand_id
1 'polypeptide(L)'
;MTLLHYLVEIAEQEQAHMLEFTDDLRHLAQCSRLSLEGMRSELKQLSTGIEKLERQLTHGDADFRRHFGSFVQRAQGQLRELSASLDQIGQLSSRLAEHFCEDENRFSVEECLHIFNNFCEKVKLAQKENEERRRNEERAERLKSSRTAGKTGHPKKPASPLVEEVCVVDRLLAEIRQGSFKLRKTLA
;
A
#
# COMPACT_ATOMS: atom_id res chain seq x y z
N MET A 1 -13.99 10.20 -8.98
CA MET A 1 -14.22 8.99 -9.80
C MET A 1 -13.19 8.97 -10.91
N THR A 2 -12.40 7.90 -11.03
CA THR A 2 -11.42 7.66 -12.12
C THR A 2 -11.63 6.26 -12.69
N LEU A 3 -10.93 5.90 -13.78
CA LEU A 3 -10.99 4.54 -14.33
C LEU A 3 -10.59 3.49 -13.27
N LEU A 4 -9.56 3.76 -12.47
CA LEU A 4 -9.14 2.85 -11.41
C LEU A 4 -10.24 2.65 -10.36
N HIS A 5 -10.92 3.72 -9.94
CA HIS A 5 -12.05 3.62 -9.01
C HIS A 5 -13.16 2.73 -9.57
N TYR A 6 -13.48 2.91 -10.85
CA TYR A 6 -14.50 2.11 -11.50
C TYR A 6 -14.11 0.63 -11.58
N LEU A 7 -12.88 0.32 -12.00
CA LEU A 7 -12.38 -1.05 -12.04
C LEU A 7 -12.37 -1.73 -10.67
N VAL A 8 -11.93 -1.01 -9.64
CA VAL A 8 -11.95 -1.49 -8.25
C VAL A 8 -13.39 -1.74 -7.78
N GLU A 9 -14.32 -0.84 -8.08
CA GLU A 9 -15.73 -1.00 -7.71
C GLU A 9 -16.39 -2.20 -8.39
N ILE A 10 -16.12 -2.42 -9.68
CA ILE A 10 -16.59 -3.62 -10.40
C ILE A 10 -15.97 -4.88 -9.79
N ALA A 11 -14.67 -4.86 -9.50
CA ALA A 11 -14.01 -5.98 -8.83
C ALA A 11 -14.62 -6.29 -7.46
N GLU A 12 -14.94 -5.28 -6.64
CA GLU A 12 -15.61 -5.47 -5.35
C GLU A 12 -17.00 -6.12 -5.50
N GLN A 13 -17.74 -5.78 -6.55
CA GLN A 13 -19.11 -6.26 -6.78
C GLN A 13 -19.17 -7.66 -7.38
N GLU A 14 -18.31 -7.93 -8.36
CA GLU A 14 -18.37 -9.15 -9.16
C GLU A 14 -17.39 -10.22 -8.65
N GLN A 15 -16.22 -9.82 -8.14
CA GLN A 15 -15.14 -10.75 -7.86
C GLN A 15 -14.11 -10.19 -6.85
N ALA A 16 -14.54 -9.97 -5.61
CA ALA A 16 -13.76 -9.27 -4.58
C ALA A 16 -12.37 -9.88 -4.31
N HIS A 17 -12.21 -11.20 -4.45
CA HIS A 17 -10.92 -11.88 -4.26
C HIS A 17 -9.82 -11.41 -5.23
N MET A 18 -10.19 -10.80 -6.37
CA MET A 18 -9.19 -10.23 -7.29
C MET A 18 -8.40 -9.08 -6.67
N LEU A 19 -8.87 -8.46 -5.59
CA LEU A 19 -8.20 -7.34 -4.92
C LEU A 19 -7.19 -7.81 -3.84
N GLU A 20 -7.22 -9.09 -3.48
CA GLU A 20 -6.32 -9.70 -2.48
C GLU A 20 -4.86 -9.77 -2.96
N PHE A 21 -4.61 -9.64 -4.28
CA PHE A 21 -3.26 -9.59 -4.84
C PHE A 21 -2.39 -8.48 -4.21
N THR A 22 -3.02 -7.41 -3.71
CA THR A 22 -2.31 -6.32 -3.05
C THR A 22 -1.72 -6.72 -1.69
N ASP A 23 -2.14 -7.86 -1.12
CA ASP A 23 -1.58 -8.45 0.09
C ASP A 23 -0.56 -9.55 -0.24
N ASP A 24 -0.77 -10.30 -1.32
CA ASP A 24 0.23 -11.24 -1.86
C ASP A 24 1.53 -10.53 -2.25
N LEU A 25 1.41 -9.28 -2.71
CA LEU A 25 2.51 -8.44 -3.15
C LEU A 25 3.05 -7.49 -2.06
N ARG A 26 2.79 -7.78 -0.77
CA ARG A 26 3.23 -6.92 0.37
C ARG A 26 4.73 -6.64 0.45
N HIS A 27 5.58 -7.48 -0.14
CA HIS A 27 7.04 -7.33 -0.07
C HIS A 27 7.58 -6.30 -1.09
N LEU A 28 6.77 -5.87 -2.06
CA LEU A 28 7.21 -4.95 -3.11
C LEU A 28 7.81 -3.66 -2.57
N ALA A 29 7.20 -3.05 -1.54
CA ALA A 29 7.69 -1.80 -0.94
C ALA A 29 9.12 -1.91 -0.40
N GLN A 30 9.49 -3.08 0.14
CA GLN A 30 10.83 -3.34 0.64
C GLN A 30 11.77 -3.69 -0.51
N CYS A 31 11.35 -4.58 -1.40
CA CYS A 31 12.17 -5.07 -2.50
C CYS A 31 12.51 -3.98 -3.52
N SER A 32 11.60 -3.04 -3.79
CA SER A 32 11.82 -1.94 -4.74
C SER A 32 12.86 -0.91 -4.28
N ARG A 33 13.34 -1.00 -3.03
CA ARG A 33 14.36 -0.10 -2.45
C ARG A 33 15.73 -0.74 -2.40
N LEU A 34 15.83 -2.04 -2.68
CA LEU A 34 17.10 -2.76 -2.74
C LEU A 34 17.83 -2.37 -4.02
N SER A 35 19.16 -2.52 -4.02
CA SER A 35 19.98 -2.35 -5.21
C SER A 35 20.66 -3.68 -5.55
N LEU A 36 20.29 -4.29 -6.67
CA LEU A 36 20.94 -5.53 -7.11
C LEU A 36 22.40 -5.30 -7.48
N GLU A 37 22.70 -4.16 -8.08
CA GLU A 37 24.07 -3.76 -8.38
C GLU A 37 24.91 -3.63 -7.10
N GLY A 38 24.36 -2.96 -6.07
CA GLY A 38 24.98 -2.85 -4.76
C GLY A 38 25.29 -4.21 -4.14
N MET A 39 24.31 -5.12 -4.13
CA MET A 39 24.50 -6.47 -3.60
C MET A 39 25.55 -7.27 -4.38
N ARG A 40 25.60 -7.14 -5.71
CA ARG A 40 26.65 -7.77 -6.54
C ARG A 40 28.04 -7.21 -6.23
N SER A 41 28.14 -5.89 -6.03
CA SER A 41 29.39 -5.23 -5.67
C SER A 41 29.90 -5.68 -4.30
N GLU A 42 29.03 -5.72 -3.30
CA GLU A 42 29.35 -6.22 -1.95
C GLU A 42 29.79 -7.68 -1.96
N LEU A 43 29.06 -8.54 -2.69
CA LEU A 43 29.43 -9.95 -2.86
C LEU A 43 30.84 -10.06 -3.46
N LYS A 44 31.15 -9.30 -4.52
CA LYS A 44 32.47 -9.30 -5.16
C LYS A 44 33.58 -8.85 -4.21
N GLN A 45 33.32 -7.82 -3.40
CA GLN A 45 34.28 -7.36 -2.39
C GLN A 45 34.56 -8.44 -1.35
N LEU A 46 33.51 -9.09 -0.83
CA LEU A 46 33.63 -10.18 0.13
C LEU A 46 34.38 -11.37 -0.45
N SER A 47 34.04 -11.80 -1.68
CA SER A 47 34.74 -12.88 -2.38
C SER A 47 36.22 -12.58 -2.55
N THR A 48 36.57 -11.37 -2.99
CA THR A 48 37.97 -10.93 -3.11
C THR A 48 38.69 -10.95 -1.76
N GLY A 49 38.02 -10.57 -0.68
CA GLY A 49 38.57 -10.59 0.68
C GLY A 49 38.87 -12.02 1.15
N ILE A 50 37.92 -12.94 0.94
CA ILE A 50 38.09 -14.35 1.31
C ILE A 50 39.16 -15.03 0.46
N GLU A 51 39.25 -14.76 -0.85
CA GLU A 51 40.32 -15.26 -1.71
C GLU A 51 41.71 -14.79 -1.24
N LYS A 52 41.83 -13.53 -0.79
CA LYS A 52 43.09 -13.04 -0.21
C LYS A 52 43.44 -13.78 1.08
N LEU A 53 42.46 -14.01 1.96
CA LEU A 53 42.67 -14.73 3.21
C LEU A 53 43.05 -16.20 2.97
N GLU A 54 42.46 -16.83 1.96
CA GLU A 54 42.83 -18.18 1.51
C GLU A 54 44.28 -18.25 1.05
N ARG A 55 44.75 -17.27 0.26
CA ARG A 55 46.17 -17.19 -0.16
C ARG A 55 47.11 -16.96 1.02
N GLN A 56 46.67 -16.20 2.04
CA GLN A 56 47.46 -16.02 3.25
C GLN A 56 47.50 -17.30 4.08
N LEU A 57 46.43 -18.09 4.11
CA LEU A 57 46.39 -19.39 4.79
C LEU A 57 47.38 -20.40 4.21
N THR A 58 47.56 -20.43 2.89
CA THR A 58 48.55 -21.31 2.24
C THR A 58 49.99 -20.96 2.62
N HIS A 59 50.29 -19.68 2.87
CA HIS A 59 51.63 -19.20 3.25
C HIS A 59 51.82 -18.96 4.75
N GLY A 60 50.76 -19.05 5.55
CA GLY A 60 50.77 -18.76 6.99
C GLY A 60 51.42 -19.86 7.84
N ASP A 61 51.54 -19.61 9.14
CA ASP A 61 52.02 -20.61 10.10
C ASP A 61 50.90 -21.60 10.51
N ALA A 62 51.26 -22.58 11.34
CA ALA A 62 50.33 -23.63 11.78
C ALA A 62 49.18 -23.07 12.63
N ASP A 63 49.45 -22.08 13.47
CA ASP A 63 48.44 -21.47 14.33
C ASP A 63 47.46 -20.65 13.50
N PHE A 64 47.93 -19.85 12.54
CA PHE A 64 47.07 -19.10 11.62
C PHE A 64 46.13 -20.04 10.85
N ARG A 65 46.65 -21.14 10.31
CA ARG A 65 45.82 -22.16 9.65
C ARG A 65 44.77 -22.76 10.57
N ARG A 66 45.15 -23.08 11.81
CA ARG A 66 44.23 -23.66 12.81
C ARG A 66 43.08 -22.71 13.14
N HIS A 67 43.35 -21.42 13.28
CA HIS A 67 42.35 -20.43 13.70
C HIS A 67 41.43 -19.99 12.54
N PHE A 68 41.96 -19.84 11.32
CA PHE A 68 41.20 -19.24 10.20
C PHE A 68 40.75 -20.25 9.12
N GLY A 69 41.30 -21.46 9.08
CA GLY A 69 40.97 -22.44 8.02
C GLY A 69 39.48 -22.80 7.97
N SER A 70 38.88 -23.07 9.12
CA SER A 70 37.44 -23.39 9.22
C SER A 70 36.54 -22.20 8.92
N PHE A 71 37.02 -20.98 9.17
CA PHE A 71 36.31 -19.75 8.81
C PHE A 71 36.29 -19.57 7.29
N VAL A 72 37.44 -19.69 6.62
CA VAL A 72 37.53 -19.51 5.16
C VAL A 72 36.67 -20.54 4.42
N GLN A 73 36.72 -21.82 4.82
CA GLN A 73 35.89 -22.85 4.20
C GLN A 73 34.38 -22.54 4.32
N ARG A 74 33.93 -22.11 5.50
CA ARG A 74 32.52 -21.73 5.70
C ARG A 74 32.15 -20.50 4.89
N ALA A 75 32.98 -19.46 4.91
CA ALA A 75 32.74 -18.23 4.18
C ALA A 75 32.66 -18.48 2.67
N GLN A 76 33.53 -19.30 2.10
CA GLN A 76 33.46 -19.72 0.69
C GLN A 76 32.17 -20.48 0.37
N GLY A 77 31.66 -21.31 1.29
CA GLY A 77 30.36 -21.95 1.15
C GLY A 77 29.23 -20.92 1.05
N GLN A 78 29.14 -20.02 2.02
CA GLN A 78 28.11 -18.98 2.07
C GLN A 78 28.16 -18.02 0.87
N LEU A 79 29.36 -17.65 0.41
CA LEU A 79 29.53 -16.80 -0.77
C LEU A 79 29.04 -17.49 -2.06
N ARG A 80 29.23 -18.81 -2.19
CA ARG A 80 28.70 -19.57 -3.32
C ARG A 80 27.18 -19.62 -3.32
N GLU A 81 26.57 -19.84 -2.15
CA GLU A 81 25.11 -19.83 -1.99
C GLU A 81 24.52 -18.44 -2.32
N LEU A 82 25.18 -17.37 -1.85
CA LEU A 82 24.75 -16.00 -2.13
C LEU A 82 24.90 -15.65 -3.62
N SER A 83 25.98 -16.07 -4.27
CA SER A 83 26.18 -15.90 -5.70
C SER A 83 25.07 -16.60 -6.50
N ALA A 84 24.78 -17.86 -6.17
CA ALA A 84 23.72 -18.62 -6.84
C ALA A 84 22.34 -17.95 -6.68
N SER A 85 22.07 -17.38 -5.50
CA SER A 85 20.82 -16.65 -5.24
C SER A 85 20.72 -15.37 -6.08
N LEU A 86 21.80 -14.59 -6.21
CA LEU A 86 21.81 -13.39 -7.07
C LEU A 86 21.69 -13.73 -8.55
N ASP A 87 22.26 -14.86 -8.99
CA ASP A 87 22.11 -15.33 -10.36
C ASP A 87 20.68 -15.79 -10.65
N GLN A 88 20.04 -16.47 -9.69
CA GLN A 88 18.62 -16.81 -9.78
C GLN A 88 17.74 -15.55 -9.88
N ILE A 89 18.03 -14.50 -9.11
CA ILE A 89 17.29 -13.22 -9.23
C ILE A 89 17.48 -12.63 -10.63
N GLY A 90 18.69 -12.70 -11.20
CA GLY A 90 18.94 -12.28 -12.59
C GLY A 90 18.08 -13.03 -13.59
N GLN A 91 17.99 -14.37 -13.48
CA GLN A 91 17.15 -15.19 -14.36
C GLN A 91 15.66 -14.87 -14.21
N LEU A 92 15.19 -14.67 -12.98
CA LEU A 92 13.79 -14.26 -12.73
C LEU A 92 13.50 -12.86 -13.28
N SER A 93 14.47 -11.95 -13.21
CA SER A 93 14.38 -10.61 -13.81
C SER A 93 14.21 -10.69 -15.33
N SER A 94 15.01 -11.50 -16.03
CA SER A 94 14.86 -11.69 -17.48
C SER A 94 13.50 -12.29 -17.83
N ARG A 95 13.04 -13.30 -17.07
CA ARG A 95 11.70 -13.89 -17.26
C ARG A 95 10.57 -12.89 -17.04
N LEU A 96 10.72 -11.95 -16.10
CA LEU A 96 9.75 -10.88 -15.88
C LEU A 96 9.72 -9.91 -17.06
N ALA A 97 10.90 -9.53 -17.58
CA ALA A 97 10.99 -8.67 -18.76
C ALA A 97 10.28 -9.32 -19.97
N GLU A 98 10.56 -10.60 -20.23
CA GLU A 98 9.88 -11.36 -21.30
C GLU A 98 8.37 -11.43 -21.07
N HIS A 99 7.93 -11.75 -19.85
CA HIS A 99 6.51 -11.88 -19.52
C HIS A 99 5.71 -10.59 -19.72
N PHE A 100 6.30 -9.44 -19.39
CA PHE A 100 5.68 -8.13 -19.57
C PHE A 100 6.02 -7.49 -20.92
N CYS A 101 6.69 -8.21 -21.82
CA CYS A 101 7.10 -7.75 -23.14
C CYS A 101 7.97 -6.47 -23.10
N GLU A 102 8.83 -6.35 -22.10
CA GLU A 102 9.80 -5.26 -21.93
C GLU A 102 11.12 -5.56 -22.66
N ASP A 103 11.90 -4.51 -22.96
CA ASP A 103 13.27 -4.66 -23.49
C ASP A 103 14.22 -5.06 -22.36
N GLU A 104 14.77 -6.28 -22.42
CA GLU A 104 15.70 -6.82 -21.43
C GLU A 104 16.90 -5.91 -21.15
N ASN A 105 17.39 -5.15 -22.14
CA ASN A 105 18.56 -4.29 -21.96
C ASN A 105 18.25 -3.00 -21.19
N ARG A 106 16.96 -2.65 -21.08
CA ARG A 106 16.46 -1.44 -20.42
C ARG A 106 15.65 -1.75 -19.17
N PHE A 107 15.31 -3.02 -18.96
CA PHE A 107 14.50 -3.47 -17.84
C PHE A 107 15.27 -3.39 -16.51
N SER A 108 14.73 -2.62 -15.56
CA SER A 108 15.14 -2.67 -14.16
C SER A 108 14.04 -3.37 -13.36
N VAL A 109 14.40 -4.48 -12.70
CA VAL A 109 13.48 -5.17 -11.81
C VAL A 109 13.14 -4.32 -10.59
N GLU A 110 14.07 -3.51 -10.08
CA GLU A 110 13.79 -2.58 -8.98
C GLU A 110 12.70 -1.55 -9.35
N GLU A 111 12.80 -0.97 -10.54
CA GLU A 111 11.80 -0.05 -11.07
C GLU A 111 10.46 -0.76 -11.34
N CYS A 112 10.49 -1.96 -11.91
CA CYS A 112 9.30 -2.79 -12.10
C CYS A 112 8.57 -3.03 -10.77
N LEU A 113 9.28 -3.49 -9.74
CA LEU A 113 8.71 -3.71 -8.41
C LEU A 113 8.18 -2.40 -7.79
N HIS A 114 8.84 -1.27 -8.05
CA HIS A 114 8.36 0.05 -7.61
C HIS A 114 7.04 0.44 -8.28
N ILE A 115 6.91 0.22 -9.59
CA ILE A 115 5.68 0.47 -10.35
C ILE A 115 4.54 -0.39 -9.79
N PHE A 116 4.76 -1.68 -9.56
CA PHE A 116 3.77 -2.56 -8.95
C PHE A 116 3.40 -2.16 -7.52
N ASN A 117 4.36 -1.71 -6.71
CA ASN A 117 4.07 -1.20 -5.37
C ASN A 117 3.13 0.00 -5.43
N ASN A 118 3.47 0.99 -6.28
CA ASN A 118 2.64 2.18 -6.46
C ASN A 118 1.24 1.83 -7.00
N PHE A 119 1.14 0.82 -7.87
CA PHE A 119 -0.15 0.33 -8.35
C PHE A 119 -0.98 -0.27 -7.21
N CYS A 120 -0.38 -1.13 -6.37
CA CYS A 120 -1.05 -1.70 -5.20
C CYS A 120 -1.53 -0.61 -4.23
N GLU A 121 -0.71 0.40 -3.96
CA GLU A 121 -1.09 1.54 -3.11
C GLU A 121 -2.27 2.32 -3.70
N LYS A 122 -2.28 2.57 -5.01
CA LYS A 122 -3.38 3.25 -5.70
C LYS A 122 -4.67 2.43 -5.67
N VAL A 123 -4.59 1.10 -5.77
CA VAL A 123 -5.75 0.21 -5.65
C VAL A 123 -6.34 0.30 -4.24
N LYS A 124 -5.51 0.17 -3.21
CA LYS A 124 -5.94 0.32 -1.80
C LYS A 124 -6.56 1.69 -1.53
N LEU A 125 -5.98 2.75 -2.11
CA LEU A 125 -6.55 4.11 -2.00
C LEU A 125 -7.91 4.20 -2.69
N ALA A 126 -8.05 3.67 -3.91
CA ALA A 126 -9.30 3.69 -4.65
C ALA A 126 -10.41 2.90 -3.94
N GLN A 127 -10.10 1.78 -3.30
CA GLN A 127 -11.05 1.03 -2.45
C GLN A 127 -11.59 1.92 -1.33
N LYS A 128 -10.69 2.56 -0.57
CA LYS A 128 -11.06 3.47 0.51
C LYS A 128 -11.90 4.65 0.03
N GLU A 129 -11.50 5.29 -1.08
CA GLU A 129 -12.22 6.42 -1.66
C GLU A 129 -13.61 6.02 -2.18
N ASN A 130 -13.76 4.81 -2.73
CA ASN A 130 -15.05 4.25 -3.13
C ASN A 130 -15.97 3.98 -1.92
N GLU A 131 -15.44 3.40 -0.84
CA GLU A 131 -16.19 3.19 0.40
C GLU A 131 -16.69 4.51 1.01
N GLU A 132 -15.82 5.52 1.07
CA GLU A 132 -16.19 6.85 1.56
C GLU A 132 -17.26 7.51 0.68
N ARG A 133 -17.16 7.35 -0.64
CA ARG A 133 -18.17 7.83 -1.58
C ARG A 133 -19.53 7.18 -1.33
N ARG A 134 -19.59 5.84 -1.26
CA ARG A 134 -20.83 5.09 -0.97
C ARG A 134 -21.47 5.54 0.33
N ARG A 135 -20.67 5.66 1.41
CA ARG A 135 -21.15 6.13 2.71
C ARG A 135 -21.75 7.54 2.65
N ASN A 136 -21.14 8.44 1.88
CA ASN A 136 -21.62 9.81 1.71
C ASN A 136 -22.91 9.86 0.89
N GLU A 137 -23.02 9.05 -0.15
CA GLU A 137 -24.22 8.91 -0.98
C GLU A 137 -25.40 8.38 -0.16
N GLU A 138 -25.20 7.30 0.61
CA GLU A 138 -26.21 6.74 1.52
C GLU A 138 -26.69 7.77 2.56
N ARG A 139 -25.75 8.53 3.13
CA ARG A 139 -26.08 9.59 4.11
C ARG A 139 -26.90 10.70 3.46
N ALA A 140 -26.55 11.11 2.24
CA ALA A 140 -27.29 12.13 1.50
C ALA A 140 -28.70 11.66 1.12
N GLU A 141 -28.88 10.39 0.74
CA GLU A 141 -30.19 9.81 0.45
C GLU A 141 -31.09 9.71 1.68
N ARG A 142 -30.53 9.33 2.83
CA ARG A 142 -31.27 9.33 4.13
C ARG A 142 -31.74 10.72 4.54
N LEU A 143 -30.93 11.75 4.31
CA LEU A 143 -31.31 13.15 4.56
C LEU A 143 -32.36 13.67 3.57
N LYS A 144 -32.34 13.20 2.31
CA LYS A 144 -33.36 13.57 1.31
C LYS A 144 -34.71 12.90 1.60
N SER A 145 -34.72 11.60 1.94
CA SER A 145 -35.93 10.82 2.23
C SER A 145 -36.65 11.27 3.50
N SER A 146 -35.93 11.67 4.55
CA SER A 146 -36.52 12.29 5.75
C SER A 146 -37.17 13.65 5.47
N ARG A 147 -36.61 14.44 4.55
CA ARG A 147 -37.19 15.73 4.12
C ARG A 147 -38.41 15.58 3.22
N THR A 148 -38.51 14.52 2.42
CA THR A 148 -39.68 14.27 1.55
C THR A 148 -40.83 13.62 2.32
N ALA A 149 -40.57 12.75 3.29
CA ALA A 149 -41.59 12.16 4.15
C ALA A 149 -42.32 13.19 5.04
N GLY A 150 -41.67 14.30 5.41
CA GLY A 150 -42.29 15.42 6.12
C GLY A 150 -43.21 16.32 5.28
N LYS A 151 -43.31 16.10 3.95
CA LYS A 151 -44.11 16.96 3.04
C LYS A 151 -45.41 16.34 2.54
N THR A 152 -45.65 15.07 2.82
CA THR A 152 -46.85 14.36 2.33
C THR A 152 -47.76 13.96 3.49
N GLY A 153 -48.63 14.88 3.91
CA GLY A 153 -49.79 14.52 4.73
C GLY A 153 -50.36 15.65 5.58
N HIS A 154 -51.22 16.50 4.99
CA HIS A 154 -52.52 16.86 5.60
C HIS A 154 -53.46 17.60 4.62
N PRO A 155 -54.74 17.20 4.50
CA PRO A 155 -55.77 17.95 3.79
C PRO A 155 -56.29 19.13 4.63
N LYS A 156 -56.63 20.24 3.94
CA LYS A 156 -57.18 21.49 4.50
C LYS A 156 -58.43 21.27 5.38
N LYS A 157 -58.39 21.75 6.63
CA LYS A 157 -59.54 22.25 7.43
C LYS A 157 -59.08 23.38 8.38
N PRO A 158 -59.99 24.27 8.83
CA PRO A 158 -59.62 25.64 9.20
C PRO A 158 -59.11 25.82 10.65
N ALA A 159 -58.16 26.74 10.78
CA ALA A 159 -57.76 27.59 11.92
C ALA A 159 -57.76 27.01 13.37
N SER A 160 -56.55 26.72 13.87
CA SER A 160 -56.13 26.91 15.28
C SER A 160 -54.61 27.14 15.32
N PRO A 161 -54.04 27.86 16.31
CA PRO A 161 -52.67 28.39 16.24
C PRO A 161 -51.63 27.27 16.39
N LEU A 162 -50.75 27.17 15.41
CA LEU A 162 -49.69 26.17 15.29
C LEU A 162 -48.50 26.49 16.21
N VAL A 163 -48.05 25.51 16.98
CA VAL A 163 -46.66 25.42 17.43
C VAL A 163 -46.02 24.30 16.62
N GLU A 164 -45.39 24.68 15.50
CA GLU A 164 -44.56 23.78 14.71
C GLU A 164 -43.32 23.41 15.54
N GLU A 165 -43.20 22.15 15.95
CA GLU A 165 -41.93 21.59 16.40
C GLU A 165 -41.00 21.45 15.18
N VAL A 166 -40.34 22.57 14.85
CA VAL A 166 -39.19 22.60 13.96
C VAL A 166 -38.14 21.61 14.51
N CYS A 167 -37.65 20.70 13.66
CA CYS A 167 -36.57 19.79 13.96
C CYS A 167 -35.45 20.55 14.69
N VAL A 168 -35.21 20.22 15.95
CA VAL A 168 -34.28 20.95 16.85
C VAL A 168 -32.90 21.10 16.22
N VAL A 169 -32.49 20.13 15.40
CA VAL A 169 -31.23 20.13 14.65
C VAL A 169 -31.18 21.22 13.58
N ASP A 170 -32.26 21.41 12.82
CA ASP A 170 -32.30 22.44 11.76
C ASP A 170 -32.31 23.85 12.36
N ARG A 171 -32.98 24.02 13.51
CA ARG A 171 -32.95 25.27 14.27
C ARG A 171 -31.56 25.55 14.83
N LEU A 172 -30.89 24.55 15.40
CA LEU A 172 -29.51 24.64 15.89
C LEU A 172 -28.54 25.03 14.77
N LEU A 173 -28.63 24.39 13.60
CA LEU A 173 -27.77 24.70 12.46
C LEU A 173 -28.01 26.10 11.90
N ALA A 174 -29.27 26.56 11.88
CA ALA A 174 -29.61 27.93 11.48
C ALA A 174 -29.05 28.98 12.45
N GLU A 175 -29.18 28.76 13.77
CA GLU A 175 -28.65 29.66 14.80
C GLU A 175 -27.11 29.74 14.77
N ILE A 176 -26.42 28.62 14.49
CA ILE A 176 -24.96 28.58 14.31
C ILE A 176 -24.56 29.39 13.06
N ARG A 177 -25.26 29.19 11.94
CA ARG A 177 -24.94 29.88 10.67
C ARG A 177 -25.19 31.39 10.74
N GLN A 178 -26.15 31.81 11.55
CA GLN A 178 -26.48 33.23 11.78
C GLN A 178 -25.67 33.86 12.92
N GLY A 179 -24.82 33.08 13.61
CA GLY A 179 -24.01 33.56 14.74
C GLY A 179 -24.83 33.93 15.98
N SER A 180 -26.11 33.52 16.05
CA SER A 180 -27.03 33.82 17.16
C SER A 180 -27.06 32.73 18.23
N PHE A 181 -26.32 31.64 18.04
CA PHE A 181 -26.28 30.51 18.96
C PHE A 181 -25.61 30.86 20.30
N LYS A 182 -26.38 30.85 21.39
CA LYS A 182 -25.88 31.13 22.74
C LYS A 182 -25.42 29.85 23.44
N LEU A 183 -24.11 29.65 23.51
CA LEU A 183 -23.50 28.63 24.38
C LEU A 183 -23.87 28.93 25.84
N ARG A 184 -24.64 28.05 26.49
CA ARG A 184 -24.80 28.10 27.95
C ARG A 184 -23.44 27.74 28.56
N LYS A 185 -22.77 28.72 29.16
CA LYS A 185 -21.63 28.45 30.04
C LYS A 185 -22.17 27.75 31.28
N THR A 186 -21.84 26.49 31.44
CA THR A 186 -21.97 25.80 32.74
C THR A 186 -21.04 26.52 33.71
N LEU A 187 -21.61 27.17 34.72
CA LEU A 187 -20.83 27.55 35.90
C LEU A 187 -20.47 26.25 36.62
N ALA A 188 -19.19 26.17 37.02
CA ALA A 188 -18.48 24.99 37.52
C ALA A 188 -19.27 24.16 38.55
#